data_AF-A0A5E8EST2-F1
#
_entry.id   AF-A0A5E8EST2-F1
#
_cell.length_a   1.000
_cell.length_b   1.000
_cell.length_c   1.000
_cell.angle_alpha   90.00
_cell.angle_beta   90.00
_cell.angle_gamma   90.00
#
_symmetry.space_group_name_H-M   'P 1'
#
loop_
_entity.id
_entity.type
_entity.pdbx_description
1 polymer ?
#
loop_
_entity_poly.entity_id
_entity_poly.type
_entity_poly.pdbx_seq_one_letter_code
_entity_poly.pdbx_strand_id
1 'polypeptide(L)'
;MQTASVLAATMLFNPDFFTPVEVSTEKLDADLASWQIGKTIRAILAAECSDGSCIDDPVELHGEIVDLLPELEGNLKQQARVVMLMCGTLIHERGIKI
;
A
#
# COMPACT_ATOMS: atom_id res chain seq x y z
N MET A 1 -3.92 -43.30 -45.83
CA MET A 1 -3.24 -43.01 -44.55
C MET A 1 -3.44 -41.53 -44.26
N GLN A 2 -4.36 -41.19 -43.33
CA GLN A 2 -4.06 -40.86 -41.91
C GLN A 2 -3.22 -39.57 -41.81
N THR A 3 -3.58 -38.51 -41.09
CA THR A 3 -4.66 -38.20 -40.14
C THR A 3 -4.78 -36.68 -40.05
N ALA A 4 -6.00 -36.17 -39.92
CA ALA A 4 -6.25 -34.83 -39.40
C ALA A 4 -5.64 -34.73 -37.99
N SER A 5 -4.84 -33.70 -37.73
CA SER A 5 -4.46 -33.32 -36.36
C SER A 5 -5.11 -31.99 -36.06
N VAL A 6 -6.39 -32.07 -35.69
CA VAL A 6 -7.06 -31.04 -34.90
C VAL A 6 -6.57 -31.27 -33.48
N LEU A 7 -5.46 -30.64 -33.11
CA LEU A 7 -4.99 -30.61 -31.73
C LEU A 7 -5.87 -29.63 -30.95
N ALA A 8 -6.90 -30.21 -30.34
CA ALA A 8 -7.44 -29.90 -29.01
C ALA A 8 -7.45 -28.41 -28.63
N ALA A 9 -8.56 -27.68 -28.71
CA ALA A 9 -9.81 -27.93 -28.00
C ALA A 9 -9.62 -28.38 -26.54
N THR A 10 -8.78 -27.67 -25.79
CA THR A 10 -8.90 -27.53 -24.33
C THR A 10 -8.48 -26.12 -23.92
N MET A 11 -9.20 -25.12 -24.44
CA MET A 11 -9.47 -23.95 -23.61
C MET A 11 -10.40 -24.48 -22.51
N LEU A 12 -9.80 -24.86 -21.38
CA LEU A 12 -10.53 -25.19 -20.17
C LEU A 12 -11.35 -23.94 -19.82
N PHE A 13 -12.62 -23.98 -20.22
CA PHE A 13 -13.66 -23.09 -19.74
C PHE A 13 -13.73 -23.28 -18.22
N ASN A 14 -12.97 -22.46 -17.49
CA ASN A 14 -13.21 -22.23 -16.08
C ASN A 14 -14.34 -21.18 -16.04
N PRO A 15 -15.59 -21.56 -15.75
CA PRO A 15 -16.69 -20.60 -15.67
C PRO A 15 -16.48 -19.56 -14.55
N ASP A 16 -15.58 -19.84 -13.61
CA ASP A 16 -15.22 -18.94 -12.51
C ASP A 16 -14.23 -17.83 -12.91
N PHE A 17 -13.71 -17.81 -14.15
CA PHE A 17 -12.75 -16.78 -14.58
C PHE A 17 -13.41 -15.41 -14.86
N PHE A 18 -14.73 -15.36 -15.01
CA PHE A 18 -15.49 -14.16 -15.39
C PHE A 18 -16.51 -13.73 -14.33
N THR A 19 -16.35 -14.09 -13.06
CA THR A 19 -17.05 -13.35 -12.01
C THR A 19 -16.48 -11.93 -12.03
N PRO A 20 -17.25 -10.89 -12.38
CA PRO A 20 -16.78 -9.53 -12.20
C PRO A 20 -16.43 -9.41 -10.73
N VAL A 21 -15.16 -9.10 -10.43
CA VAL A 21 -14.78 -8.78 -9.06
C VAL A 21 -15.53 -7.49 -8.74
N GLU A 22 -16.65 -7.61 -8.04
CA GLU A 22 -17.37 -6.47 -7.50
C GLU A 22 -16.50 -5.86 -6.40
N VAL A 23 -15.58 -4.99 -6.82
CA VAL A 23 -14.83 -4.14 -5.92
C VAL A 23 -15.80 -3.03 -5.50
N SER A 24 -16.24 -3.06 -4.24
CA SER A 24 -16.98 -1.94 -3.68
C SER A 24 -16.11 -0.68 -3.74
N THR A 25 -16.74 0.50 -3.88
CA THR A 25 -16.03 1.78 -3.86
C THR A 25 -15.18 1.93 -2.60
N GLU A 26 -15.69 1.49 -1.45
CA GLU A 26 -14.94 1.48 -0.18
C GLU A 26 -13.66 0.65 -0.24
N LYS A 27 -13.68 -0.52 -0.90
CA LYS A 27 -12.49 -1.36 -1.05
C LYS A 27 -11.48 -0.72 -2.00
N LEU A 28 -11.97 -0.08 -3.07
CA LEU A 28 -11.11 0.64 -4.02
C LEU A 28 -10.40 1.83 -3.34
N ASP A 29 -11.13 2.58 -2.51
CA ASP A 29 -10.59 3.74 -1.78
C ASP A 29 -9.54 3.29 -0.75
N ALA A 30 -9.81 2.20 -0.02
CA ALA A 30 -8.85 1.59 0.91
C ALA A 30 -7.57 1.10 0.20
N ASP A 31 -7.70 0.42 -0.94
CA ASP A 31 -6.56 -0.07 -1.73
C ASP A 31 -5.72 1.10 -2.28
N LEU A 32 -6.38 2.18 -2.72
CA LEU A 32 -5.71 3.42 -3.17
C LEU A 32 -4.95 4.10 -2.02
N ALA A 33 -5.58 4.24 -0.85
CA ALA A 33 -4.95 4.84 0.33
C ALA A 33 -3.73 4.03 0.79
N SER A 34 -3.87 2.71 0.86
CA SER A 34 -2.79 1.77 1.20
C SER A 34 -1.63 1.87 0.19
N TRP A 35 -1.92 1.96 -1.11
CA TRP A 35 -0.90 2.14 -2.15
C TRP A 35 -0.16 3.47 -2.01
N GLN A 36 -0.88 4.58 -1.80
CA GLN A 36 -0.29 5.91 -1.63
C GLN A 36 0.64 5.96 -0.42
N ILE A 37 0.18 5.47 0.74
CA ILE A 37 1.01 5.36 1.94
C ILE A 37 2.24 4.49 1.69
N GLY A 38 2.08 3.33 1.04
CA GLY A 38 3.22 2.47 0.74
C GLY A 38 4.24 3.13 -0.20
N LYS A 39 3.81 4.01 -1.10
CA LYS A 39 4.72 4.81 -1.91
C LYS A 39 5.47 5.83 -1.05
N THR A 40 4.77 6.58 -0.20
CA THR A 40 5.34 7.58 0.71
C THR A 40 6.36 6.96 1.67
N ILE A 41 5.99 5.87 2.33
CA ILE A 41 6.87 5.12 3.25
C ILE A 41 8.14 4.66 2.53
N ARG A 42 8.02 4.08 1.33
CA ARG A 42 9.18 3.62 0.56
C ARG A 42 10.07 4.78 0.12
N ALA A 43 9.50 5.92 -0.27
CA ALA A 43 10.26 7.11 -0.61
C ALA A 43 11.06 7.63 0.60
N ILE A 44 10.43 7.66 1.79
CA ILE A 44 11.10 8.06 3.04
C ILE A 44 12.26 7.11 3.35
N LEU A 45 12.06 5.80 3.25
CA LEU A 45 13.04 4.79 3.63
C LEU A 45 14.16 4.56 2.59
N ALA A 46 13.96 4.90 1.31
CA ALA A 46 14.90 4.59 0.21
C ALA A 46 16.13 5.52 0.11
N ALA A 47 16.55 6.12 1.22
CA ALA A 47 17.76 6.96 1.38
C ALA A 47 17.68 8.43 0.92
N GLU A 48 16.69 8.86 0.15
CA GLU A 48 16.52 10.30 -0.16
C GLU A 48 16.01 11.12 1.05
N CYS A 49 15.55 10.45 2.11
CA CYS A 49 14.94 11.09 3.29
C CYS A 49 15.16 10.27 4.58
N SER A 50 16.36 9.72 4.75
CA SER A 50 16.67 8.85 5.90
C SER A 50 16.56 9.55 7.27
N ASP A 51 16.67 10.88 7.31
CA ASP A 51 16.50 11.73 8.49
C ASP A 51 15.07 12.29 8.64
N GLY A 52 14.16 11.95 7.71
CA GLY A 52 12.80 12.49 7.71
C GLY A 52 12.71 13.94 7.22
N SER A 53 13.75 14.51 6.63
CA SER A 53 13.76 15.89 6.11
C SER A 53 12.69 16.18 5.05
N CYS A 54 12.24 15.17 4.32
CA CYS A 54 11.14 15.26 3.34
C CYS A 54 9.74 15.25 3.97
N ILE A 55 9.63 15.06 5.29
CA ILE A 55 8.35 15.10 5.99
C ILE A 55 8.08 16.56 6.38
N ASP A 56 7.22 17.21 5.60
CA ASP A 56 6.85 18.61 5.80
C ASP A 56 6.03 18.78 7.08
N ASP A 57 4.91 18.06 7.20
CA ASP A 57 4.07 18.03 8.40
C ASP A 57 4.06 16.62 9.05
N PRO A 58 4.88 16.41 10.10
CA PRO A 58 4.93 15.12 10.78
C PRO A 58 3.70 14.84 11.66
N VAL A 59 2.91 15.85 12.04
CA VAL A 59 1.69 15.64 12.86
C VAL A 59 0.57 15.11 11.98
N GLU A 60 0.35 15.75 10.83
CA GLU A 60 -0.65 15.31 9.85
C GLU A 60 -0.35 13.90 9.35
N LEU A 61 0.88 13.65 8.88
CA LEU A 61 1.28 12.33 8.38
C LEU A 61 1.16 11.24 9.47
N HIS A 62 1.48 11.55 10.72
CA HIS A 62 1.30 10.61 11.81
C HIS A 62 -0.19 10.27 12.01
N GLY A 63 -1.07 11.26 11.97
CA GLY A 63 -2.52 11.06 12.06
C GLY A 63 -3.06 10.17 10.94
N GLU A 64 -2.71 10.48 9.69
CA GLU A 64 -3.11 9.69 8.52
C GLU A 64 -2.66 8.23 8.63
N ILE A 65 -1.42 7.99 9.06
CA ILE A 65 -0.91 6.63 9.23
C ILE A 65 -1.63 5.89 10.37
N VAL A 66 -2.00 6.57 11.46
CA VAL A 66 -2.77 5.98 12.56
C VAL A 66 -4.13 5.50 12.08
N ASP A 67 -4.84 6.34 11.32
CA ASP A 67 -6.19 6.03 10.83
C ASP A 67 -6.17 4.85 9.85
N LEU A 68 -5.13 4.74 9.01
CA LEU A 68 -4.99 3.68 8.02
C LEU A 68 -4.35 2.40 8.58
N LEU A 69 -3.66 2.46 9.73
CA LEU A 69 -2.96 1.32 10.33
C LEU A 69 -3.78 0.04 10.49
N PRO A 70 -5.09 0.09 10.84
CA PRO A 70 -5.95 -1.10 10.92
C PRO A 70 -6.06 -1.84 9.60
N GLU A 71 -6.06 -1.11 8.49
CA GLU A 71 -6.26 -1.62 7.13
C GLU A 71 -4.95 -2.09 6.47
N LEU A 72 -3.79 -1.63 6.96
CA LEU A 72 -2.50 -2.07 6.44
C LEU A 72 -2.19 -3.51 6.84
N GLU A 73 -1.72 -4.30 5.86
CA GLU A 73 -1.33 -5.70 6.04
C GLU A 73 0.19 -5.93 5.91
N GLY A 74 0.65 -7.02 6.52
CA GLY A 74 2.00 -7.56 6.34
C GLY A 74 3.14 -6.58 6.64
N ASN A 75 4.13 -6.54 5.73
CA ASN A 75 5.33 -5.72 5.86
C ASN A 75 5.00 -4.21 5.85
N LEU A 76 3.95 -3.80 5.15
CA LEU A 76 3.58 -2.40 5.03
C LEU A 76 3.20 -1.79 6.40
N LYS A 77 2.50 -2.57 7.23
CA LYS A 77 2.17 -2.17 8.61
C LYS A 77 3.42 -1.97 9.48
N GLN A 78 4.45 -2.77 9.29
CA GLN A 78 5.72 -2.60 10.02
C GLN A 78 6.46 -1.35 9.55
N GLN A 79 6.52 -1.12 8.24
CA GLN A 79 7.17 0.07 7.69
C GLN A 79 6.42 1.36 8.10
N ALA A 80 5.09 1.32 8.15
CA ALA A 80 4.27 2.44 8.64
C ALA A 80 4.61 2.81 10.08
N ARG A 81 4.84 1.82 10.96
CA ARG A 81 5.29 2.07 12.34
C ARG A 81 6.67 2.72 12.41
N VAL A 82 7.59 2.37 11.53
CA VAL A 82 8.90 3.03 11.45
C VAL A 82 8.74 4.50 11.09
N VAL A 83 7.87 4.81 10.12
CA VAL A 83 7.58 6.20 9.74
C VAL A 83 6.88 6.96 10.88
N MET A 84 5.96 6.34 11.62
CA MET A 84 5.38 6.96 12.82
C MET A 84 6.43 7.32 13.87
N LEU A 85 7.42 6.44 14.11
CA LEU A 85 8.53 6.72 15.02
C LEU A 85 9.36 7.92 14.52
N MET A 86 9.65 7.98 13.22
CA MET A 86 10.32 9.15 12.63
C MET A 86 9.51 10.44 12.80
N CYS A 87 8.20 10.40 12.57
CA CYS A 87 7.32 11.55 12.79
C CYS A 87 7.37 12.01 14.25
N GLY A 88 7.32 11.08 15.21
CA GLY A 88 7.46 11.40 16.64
C GLY A 88 8.78 12.07 16.98
N THR A 89 9.89 11.60 16.40
CA THR A 89 11.21 12.22 16.55
C THR A 89 11.21 13.65 16.00
N LEU A 90 10.70 13.85 14.78
CA LEU A 90 10.63 15.18 14.15
C LEU A 90 9.75 16.15 14.93
N ILE A 91 8.60 15.69 15.45
CA ILE A 91 7.73 16.51 16.29
C ILE A 91 8.48 17.01 17.53
N HIS A 92 9.22 16.11 18.18
CA HIS A 92 10.03 16.45 19.34
C HIS A 92 11.16 17.42 19.00
N GLU A 93 11.93 17.15 17.95
CA GLU A 93 13.08 17.97 17.52
C GLU A 93 12.64 19.36 17.04
N ARG A 94 11.51 19.46 16.35
CA ARG A 94 10.94 20.74 15.87
C ARG A 94 10.17 21.49 16.96
N GLY A 95 9.97 20.90 18.13
CA GLY A 95 9.21 21.50 19.23
C GLY A 95 7.73 21.73 18.90
N ILE A 96 7.15 20.91 18.03
CA ILE A 96 5.75 20.99 17.64
C ILE A 96 4.88 20.52 18.82
N LYS A 97 3.86 21.30 19.16
CA LYS A 97 2.88 20.93 20.20
C LYS A 97 1.73 20.19 19.53
N ILE A 98 1.48 18.96 20.00
CA ILE A 98 0.37 18.10 19.57
C ILE A 98 -0.83 18.34 20.49
#